data_AF-A0AAU6L8B4-F1
#
_entry.id   AF-A0AAU6L8B4-F1
#
_cell.length_a   1.000
_cell.length_b   1.000
_cell.length_c   1.000
_cell.angle_alpha   90.00
_cell.angle_beta   90.00
_cell.angle_gamma   90.00
#
_symmetry.space_group_name_H-M   'P 1'
#
loop_
_entity.id
_entity.type
_entity.pdbx_description
1 polymer ?
#
loop_
_entity_poly.entity_id
_entity_poly.type
_entity_poly.pdbx_seq_one_letter_code
_entity_poly.pdbx_strand_id
1 'polypeptide(L)'
;MDLIARLFAWTLSAFIPRRPGRHSAAYLIEQPAPDSAANPWSRPWTGPSAAQVRAVFRPETSAESTLPLSPIQRERRWAAQFAEIGIDYPYSYPGAPFEAQAFHGAAVAA
;
A
#
# COMPACT_ATOMS: atom_id res chain seq x y z
N MET A 1 -35.54 -30.13 -23.73
CA MET A 1 -35.29 -28.68 -23.82
C MET A 1 -34.02 -28.35 -24.61
N ASP A 2 -33.12 -29.30 -24.85
CA ASP A 2 -31.84 -29.05 -25.54
C ASP A 2 -31.91 -28.86 -27.06
N LEU A 3 -32.98 -29.33 -27.70
CA LEU A 3 -33.14 -29.27 -29.16
C LEU A 3 -33.33 -27.83 -29.66
N ILE A 4 -34.08 -27.03 -28.90
CA ILE A 4 -34.31 -25.61 -29.16
C ILE A 4 -33.00 -24.84 -28.97
N ALA A 5 -32.28 -25.09 -27.86
CA ALA A 5 -30.99 -24.44 -27.60
C ALA A 5 -29.94 -24.77 -28.67
N ARG A 6 -29.88 -26.01 -29.15
CA ARG A 6 -28.99 -26.43 -30.23
C ARG A 6 -29.35 -25.78 -31.56
N LEU A 7 -30.64 -25.69 -31.87
CA LEU A 7 -31.10 -25.00 -33.08
C LEU A 7 -30.72 -23.51 -33.04
N PHE A 8 -30.95 -22.85 -31.92
CA PHE A 8 -30.56 -21.45 -31.72
C PHE A 8 -29.04 -21.24 -31.79
N ALA A 9 -28.24 -22.12 -31.17
CA ALA A 9 -26.78 -22.03 -31.25
C ALA A 9 -26.27 -22.22 -32.69
N TRP A 10 -26.88 -23.14 -33.45
CA TRP A 10 -26.52 -23.39 -34.83
C TRP A 10 -26.89 -22.21 -35.74
N THR A 11 -28.09 -21.66 -35.60
CA THR A 11 -28.52 -20.48 -36.38
C THR A 11 -27.65 -19.27 -36.04
N LEU A 12 -27.42 -18.97 -34.75
CA LEU A 12 -26.52 -17.89 -34.33
C LEU A 12 -25.10 -18.07 -34.90
N SER A 13 -24.58 -19.29 -34.92
CA SER A 13 -23.27 -19.56 -35.50
C SER A 13 -23.21 -19.42 -37.02
N ALA A 14 -24.32 -19.53 -37.73
CA ALA A 14 -24.38 -19.36 -39.18
C ALA A 14 -24.47 -17.87 -39.57
N PHE A 15 -25.12 -17.05 -38.74
CA PHE A 15 -25.33 -15.62 -39.02
C PHE A 15 -24.25 -14.71 -38.43
N ILE A 16 -23.48 -15.16 -37.43
CA ILE A 16 -22.40 -14.37 -36.84
C ILE A 16 -21.09 -14.68 -37.57
N PRO A 17 -20.45 -13.71 -38.24
CA PRO A 17 -19.15 -13.93 -38.85
C PRO A 17 -18.16 -14.34 -37.77
N ARG A 18 -17.56 -15.54 -37.92
CA ARG A 18 -16.54 -16.06 -37.02
C ARG A 18 -15.24 -15.29 -37.23
N ARG A 19 -15.15 -14.12 -36.59
CA ARG A 19 -13.88 -13.39 -36.54
C ARG A 19 -12.92 -14.12 -35.62
N PRO A 20 -11.62 -14.16 -35.97
CA PRO A 20 -10.59 -14.60 -35.04
C PRO A 20 -10.77 -13.89 -33.69
N GLY A 21 -10.86 -14.65 -32.60
CA GLY A 21 -10.96 -14.09 -31.26
C GLY A 21 -9.70 -13.29 -30.92
N ARG A 22 -9.78 -12.30 -30.03
CA ARG A 22 -8.67 -11.39 -29.68
C ARG A 22 -7.39 -12.09 -29.17
N HIS A 23 -7.50 -13.35 -28.75
CA HIS A 23 -6.38 -14.17 -28.28
C HIS A 23 -6.00 -15.29 -29.25
N SER A 24 -6.62 -15.34 -30.43
CA SER A 24 -6.28 -16.32 -31.46
C SER A 24 -5.06 -15.87 -32.25
N ALA A 25 -4.23 -16.82 -32.69
CA ALA A 25 -3.03 -16.52 -33.47
C ALA A 25 -3.35 -15.75 -34.76
N ALA A 26 -4.46 -16.07 -35.44
CA ALA A 26 -4.91 -15.37 -36.63
C ALA A 26 -5.19 -13.88 -36.37
N TYR A 27 -5.80 -13.54 -35.22
CA TYR A 27 -6.01 -12.14 -34.82
C TYR A 27 -4.68 -11.41 -34.56
N LEU A 28 -3.72 -12.07 -33.93
CA LEU A 28 -2.41 -11.47 -33.61
C LEU A 28 -1.54 -11.23 -34.85
N ILE A 29 -1.69 -12.06 -35.89
CA ILE A 29 -0.97 -11.90 -37.17
C ILE A 29 -1.50 -10.70 -37.96
N GLU A 30 -2.81 -10.42 -37.86
CA GLU A 30 -3.45 -9.28 -38.54
C GLU A 30 -3.25 -7.95 -37.79
N GLN A 31 -2.76 -7.98 -36.55
CA GLN A 31 -2.55 -6.78 -35.76
C GLN A 31 -1.38 -5.97 -36.34
N PRO A 32 -1.54 -4.66 -36.60
CA PRO A 32 -0.42 -3.82 -37.03
C PRO A 32 0.70 -3.89 -35.98
N ALA A 33 1.95 -3.84 -36.45
CA ALA A 33 3.09 -3.74 -35.55
C ALA A 33 2.87 -2.51 -34.64
N PRO A 34 3.05 -2.63 -33.32
CA PRO A 34 2.89 -1.51 -32.43
C PRO A 34 3.82 -0.39 -32.89
N ASP A 35 3.28 0.80 -33.10
CA ASP A 35 4.09 2.00 -33.33
C ASP A 35 5.14 2.03 -32.22
N SER A 36 6.41 2.10 -32.59
CA SER A 36 7.53 2.21 -31.66
C SER A 36 7.57 3.61 -31.04
N ALA A 37 6.42 4.10 -30.55
CA ALA A 37 6.35 5.23 -29.67
C ALA A 37 7.32 4.97 -28.51
N ALA A 38 8.23 5.90 -28.29
CA ALA A 38 9.31 5.81 -27.32
C ALA A 38 8.78 5.17 -26.03
N ASN A 39 9.25 3.96 -25.74
CA ASN A 39 8.83 3.20 -24.57
C ASN A 39 8.93 4.13 -23.35
N PRO A 40 7.83 4.45 -22.65
CA PRO A 40 7.88 5.34 -21.50
C PRO A 40 8.83 4.81 -20.39
N TRP A 41 9.17 3.51 -20.44
CA TRP A 41 10.13 2.85 -19.57
C TRP A 41 11.58 2.85 -20.08
N SER A 42 11.86 3.30 -21.31
CA SER A 42 13.25 3.42 -21.78
C SER A 42 13.96 4.63 -21.19
N ARG A 43 13.21 5.62 -20.70
CA ARG A 43 13.78 6.77 -20.01
C ARG A 43 13.91 6.47 -18.52
N PRO A 44 15.14 6.41 -17.97
CA PRO A 44 15.31 6.29 -16.53
C PRO A 44 14.62 7.46 -15.83
N TRP A 45 13.82 7.16 -14.80
CA TRP A 45 13.10 8.17 -14.04
C TRP A 45 14.09 9.18 -13.46
N THR A 46 13.89 10.46 -13.75
CA THR A 46 14.68 11.53 -13.14
C THR A 46 14.18 11.73 -11.71
N GLY A 47 14.70 10.91 -10.79
CA GLY A 47 14.44 11.01 -9.36
C GLY A 47 15.40 11.98 -8.66
N PRO A 48 15.09 12.39 -7.41
CA PRO A 48 16.03 13.13 -6.60
C PRO A 48 17.31 12.32 -6.40
N SER A 49 18.45 13.01 -6.31
CA SER A 49 19.73 12.35 -6.03
C SER A 49 19.71 11.75 -4.62
N ALA A 50 20.53 10.72 -4.39
CA ALA A 50 20.69 10.13 -3.06
C ALA A 50 21.09 11.19 -2.01
N ALA A 51 21.85 12.21 -2.39
CA ALA A 51 22.20 13.33 -1.53
C ALA A 51 20.98 14.19 -1.17
N GLN A 52 20.11 14.49 -2.14
CA GLN A 52 18.85 15.23 -1.89
C GLN A 52 17.92 14.45 -0.96
N VAL A 53 17.79 13.14 -1.17
CA VAL A 53 17.00 12.28 -0.27
C VAL A 53 17.58 12.30 1.14
N ARG A 54 18.90 12.16 1.29
CA ARG A 54 19.55 12.20 2.61
C ARG A 54 19.37 13.55 3.29
N ALA A 55 19.45 14.66 2.58
CA ALA A 55 19.23 15.99 3.17
C ALA A 55 17.82 16.16 3.75
N VAL A 56 16.81 15.54 3.15
CA VAL A 56 15.42 15.58 3.66
C VAL A 56 15.25 14.73 4.92
N PHE A 57 15.82 13.52 4.93
CA PHE A 57 15.61 12.54 6.01
C PHE A 57 16.66 12.57 7.12
N ARG A 58 17.81 13.20 6.87
CA ARG A 58 18.93 13.41 7.79
C ARG A 58 19.49 14.80 7.53
N PRO A 59 18.76 15.87 7.86
CA PRO A 59 19.35 17.19 7.79
C PRO A 59 20.60 17.17 8.68
N GLU A 60 21.67 17.81 8.25
CA GLU A 60 22.99 17.76 8.90
C GLU A 60 22.95 18.35 10.33
N THR A 61 21.84 19.00 10.67
CA THR A 61 21.46 19.55 11.99
C THR A 61 20.60 18.61 12.84
N SER A 62 20.25 17.42 12.34
CA SER A 62 19.67 16.35 13.14
C SER A 62 20.75 15.71 13.98
N ALA A 63 21.17 16.44 15.02
CA ALA A 63 21.38 15.76 16.29
C ALA A 63 20.17 14.84 16.49
N GLU A 64 20.43 13.56 16.67
CA GLU A 64 19.48 12.43 16.75
C GLU A 64 18.39 12.57 17.85
N SER A 65 18.31 13.75 18.46
CA SER A 65 17.56 14.12 19.65
C SER A 65 16.62 15.33 19.47
N THR A 66 16.61 16.05 18.33
CA THR A 66 16.01 17.40 18.28
C THR A 66 15.05 17.66 17.12
N LEU A 67 14.22 16.69 16.72
CA LEU A 67 12.91 17.09 16.21
C LEU A 67 12.00 17.29 17.43
N PRO A 68 11.47 18.50 17.68
CA PRO A 68 10.60 18.73 18.82
C PRO A 68 9.35 17.86 18.63
N LEU A 69 9.28 16.77 19.41
CA LEU A 69 8.06 15.97 19.46
C LEU A 69 6.94 16.88 19.96
N SER A 70 5.82 16.89 19.25
CA SER A 70 4.60 17.46 19.81
C SER A 70 4.28 16.79 21.15
N PRO A 71 3.56 17.47 22.07
CA PRO A 71 3.23 16.90 23.37
C PRO A 71 2.62 15.50 23.28
N ILE A 72 1.76 15.28 22.28
CA ILE A 72 1.13 13.97 22.03
C ILE A 72 2.11 12.90 21.53
N GLN A 73 3.07 13.26 20.67
CA GLN A 73 4.10 12.34 20.19
C GLN A 73 5.06 11.95 21.31
N ARG A 74 5.40 12.90 22.18
CA ARG A 74 6.22 12.64 23.37
C ARG A 74 5.53 11.66 24.31
N GLU A 75 4.24 11.89 24.58
CA GLU A 75 3.43 11.01 25.43
C GLU A 75 3.38 9.57 24.89
N ARG A 76 3.14 9.42 23.58
CA ARG A 76 3.13 8.11 22.91
C ARG A 76 4.49 7.43 22.95
N ARG A 77 5.58 8.19 22.82
CA ARG A 77 6.94 7.67 22.91
C ARG A 77 7.23 7.15 24.31
N TRP A 78 6.85 7.88 25.35
CA TRP A 78 6.99 7.39 26.73
C TRP A 78 6.16 6.12 26.95
N ALA A 79 4.89 6.11 26.57
CA ALA A 79 4.05 4.92 26.70
C ALA A 79 4.68 3.68 26.04
N ALA A 80 5.25 3.83 24.84
CA ALA A 80 5.94 2.73 24.16
C ALA A 80 7.20 2.26 24.90
N GLN A 81 8.02 3.19 25.39
CA GLN A 81 9.24 2.87 26.14
C GLN A 81 8.95 2.17 27.47
N PHE A 82 7.90 2.58 28.18
CA PHE A 82 7.47 1.91 29.41
C PHE A 82 6.89 0.52 29.12
N ALA A 83 6.09 0.36 28.06
CA ALA A 83 5.58 -0.94 27.65
C ALA A 83 6.70 -1.92 27.26
N GLU A 84 7.78 -1.44 26.63
CA GLU A 84 8.96 -2.26 26.27
C GLU A 84 9.64 -2.89 27.50
N ILE A 85 9.65 -2.17 28.63
CA ILE A 85 10.19 -2.67 29.91
C ILE A 85 9.13 -3.35 30.79
N GLY A 86 7.94 -3.63 30.24
CA GLY A 86 6.85 -4.31 30.94
C GLY A 86 6.18 -3.46 32.02
N ILE A 87 6.34 -2.13 31.98
CA ILE A 87 5.69 -1.20 32.89
C ILE A 87 4.45 -0.66 32.19
N ASP A 88 3.28 -0.88 32.80
CA ASP A 88 2.04 -0.25 32.36
C ASP A 88 2.13 1.26 32.57
N TYR A 89 2.14 1.99 31.45
CA TYR A 89 2.23 3.44 31.46
C TYR A 89 0.87 4.05 31.83
N PRO A 90 0.77 4.89 32.87
CA PRO A 90 -0.49 5.40 33.38
C PRO A 90 -1.03 6.53 32.49
N TYR A 91 -1.42 6.19 31.26
CA TYR A 91 -1.93 7.13 30.28
C TYR A 91 -3.22 7.78 30.81
N SER A 92 -3.24 9.12 30.88
CA SER A 92 -4.41 9.88 31.33
C SER A 92 -4.55 11.16 30.53
N TYR A 93 -5.80 11.55 30.28
CA TYR A 93 -6.16 12.78 29.57
C TYR A 93 -7.48 13.34 30.14
N PRO A 94 -7.76 14.65 29.99
CA PRO A 94 -9.02 15.22 30.45
C PRO A 94 -10.22 14.51 29.79
N GLY A 95 -11.09 13.91 30.61
CA GLY A 95 -12.24 13.14 30.14
C GLY A 95 -11.98 11.65 29.86
N ALA A 96 -10.82 11.12 30.27
CA ALA A 96 -10.58 9.68 30.21
C ALA A 96 -11.64 8.91 31.04
N PRO A 97 -12.16 7.77 30.53
CA PRO A 97 -13.14 6.96 31.25
C PRO A 97 -12.53 6.12 32.39
N PHE A 98 -11.21 6.22 32.58
CA PHE A 98 -10.43 5.47 33.57
C PHE A 98 -9.47 6.43 34.29
N GLU A 99 -9.18 6.14 35.56
CA GLU A 99 -8.20 6.87 36.34
C GLU A 99 -6.78 6.32 36.08
N ALA A 100 -5.75 7.16 36.20
CA ALA A 100 -4.35 6.76 36.00
C ALA A 100 -3.92 5.57 36.89
N GLN A 101 -4.57 5.40 38.05
CA GLN A 101 -4.32 4.31 38.98
C GLN A 101 -4.81 2.95 38.47
N ALA A 102 -5.75 2.92 37.51
CA ALA A 102 -6.25 1.68 36.93
C ALA A 102 -5.19 0.91 36.13
N PHE A 103 -4.10 1.56 35.75
CA PHE A 103 -2.96 0.96 35.05
C PHE A 103 -1.81 0.57 35.98
N HIS A 104 -1.99 0.61 37.31
CA HIS A 104 -1.01 0.01 38.22
C HIS A 104 -1.20 -1.52 38.26
N GLY A 105 -0.81 -2.19 37.18
CA GLY A 105 -0.71 -3.65 37.12
C GLY A 105 0.42 -4.15 38.01
N ALA A 106 0.13 -5.17 38.83
CA ALA A 106 1.12 -5.86 39.63
C ALA A 106 2.26 -6.37 38.73
N ALA A 107 3.51 -6.04 39.09
CA ALA A 107 4.69 -6.58 38.42
C ALA A 107 4.55 -8.10 38.29
N VAL A 108 4.36 -8.59 37.07
CA VAL A 108 4.37 -10.03 36.80
C VAL A 108 5.83 -10.45 36.93
N ALA A 109 6.14 -11.07 38.07
CA ALA A 109 7.43 -11.68 38.31
C ALA A 109 7.70 -12.73 37.22
N ALA A 110 8.84 -12.57 36.55
CA ALA A 110 9.34 -13.46 35.49
C ALA A 110 9.65 -14.87 36.00
#